data_AF-A0A017SIC3-F1
#
_entry.id   AF-A0A017SIC3-F1
#
_cell.length_a   1.000
_cell.length_b   1.000
_cell.length_c   1.000
_cell.angle_alpha   90.00
_cell.angle_beta   90.00
_cell.angle_gamma   90.00
#
_symmetry.space_group_name_H-M   'P 1'
#
loop_
_entity.id
_entity.type
_entity.pdbx_description
1 polymer ?
#
loop_
_entity_poly.entity_id
_entity_poly.type
_entity_poly.pdbx_seq_one_letter_code
_entity_poly.pdbx_strand_id
1 'polypeptide(L)'
;MVVAAFIDEISVRHPGGDLYAKDLLDVEPNATVFLGHTVYDAVVTTGSSIAFIDARAACGGREVRLTTTSFVDCSGKSILGIYSGAETLYGQESQAECGEHLAPAQADNMHHGNTVFFRTRMADVPVSFPSVPWATEVTKDFSDLRGQLT
;
A
#
# COMPACT_ATOMS: atom_id res chain seq x y z
N MET A 1 -18.86 -9.84 12.57
CA MET A 1 -19.89 -9.94 11.51
C MET A 1 -20.16 -8.59 10.82
N VAL A 2 -20.19 -7.46 11.55
CA VAL A 2 -20.42 -6.12 10.95
C VAL A 2 -19.29 -5.63 10.04
N VAL A 3 -18.02 -5.88 10.42
CA VAL A 3 -16.84 -5.45 9.63
C VAL A 3 -16.76 -6.16 8.26
N ALA A 4 -17.18 -7.42 8.18
CA ALA A 4 -17.12 -8.20 6.95
C ALA A 4 -18.06 -7.64 5.88
N ALA A 5 -19.32 -7.36 6.25
CA ALA A 5 -20.30 -6.81 5.32
C ALA A 5 -19.91 -5.42 4.78
N PHE A 6 -19.28 -4.60 5.62
CA PHE A 6 -18.76 -3.30 5.18
C PHE A 6 -17.57 -3.45 4.23
N ILE A 7 -16.64 -4.37 4.51
CA ILE A 7 -15.51 -4.64 3.61
C ILE A 7 -16.01 -5.14 2.25
N ASP A 8 -17.01 -6.02 2.24
CA ASP A 8 -17.60 -6.52 1.00
C ASP A 8 -18.17 -5.38 0.16
N GLU A 9 -18.88 -4.44 0.78
CA GLU A 9 -19.46 -3.26 0.12
C GLU A 9 -18.40 -2.33 -0.47
N ILE A 10 -17.41 -1.91 0.33
CA ILE A 10 -16.38 -0.96 -0.15
C ILE A 10 -15.46 -1.59 -1.21
N SER A 11 -15.37 -2.93 -1.23
CA SER A 11 -14.56 -3.70 -2.18
C SER A 11 -15.26 -3.94 -3.51
N VAL A 12 -16.55 -3.62 -3.63
CA VAL A 12 -17.27 -3.66 -4.90
C VAL A 12 -16.57 -2.75 -5.92
N ARG A 13 -16.55 -3.19 -7.18
CA ARG A 13 -15.94 -2.43 -8.28
C ARG A 13 -16.97 -2.04 -9.31
N HIS A 14 -16.83 -0.83 -9.84
CA HIS A 14 -17.52 -0.38 -11.03
C HIS A 14 -17.05 -1.16 -12.27
N PRO A 15 -17.81 -1.15 -13.39
CA PRO A 15 -17.38 -1.77 -14.65
C PRO A 15 -16.01 -1.29 -15.17
N GLY A 16 -15.60 -0.06 -14.84
CA GLY A 16 -14.26 0.49 -15.15
C GLY A 16 -13.13 -0.06 -14.26
N GLY A 17 -13.45 -0.81 -13.22
CA GLY A 17 -12.52 -1.41 -12.27
C GLY A 17 -12.18 -0.55 -11.06
N ASP A 18 -12.71 0.68 -10.98
CA ASP A 18 -12.57 1.55 -9.81
C ASP A 18 -13.39 1.02 -8.63
N LEU A 19 -12.91 1.27 -7.41
CA LEU A 19 -13.57 0.81 -6.17
C LEU A 19 -14.73 1.73 -5.81
N TYR A 20 -15.86 1.13 -5.42
CA TYR A 20 -17.04 1.84 -4.91
C TYR A 20 -16.73 2.65 -3.65
N ALA A 21 -15.71 2.26 -2.88
CA ALA A 21 -15.18 3.04 -1.75
C ALA A 21 -14.96 4.53 -2.06
N LYS A 22 -14.56 4.86 -3.31
CA LYS A 22 -14.33 6.26 -3.71
C LYS A 22 -15.62 7.07 -3.69
N ASP A 23 -16.72 6.50 -4.17
CA ASP A 23 -18.02 7.17 -4.20
C ASP A 23 -18.53 7.45 -2.78
N LEU A 24 -18.33 6.49 -1.87
CA LEU A 24 -18.68 6.64 -0.46
C LEU A 24 -17.86 7.77 0.21
N LEU A 25 -16.57 7.88 -0.11
CA LEU A 25 -15.72 8.95 0.40
C LEU A 25 -16.09 10.33 -0.18
N ASP A 26 -16.53 10.39 -1.43
CA ASP A 26 -16.90 11.65 -2.09
C ASP A 26 -18.17 12.27 -1.50
N VAL A 27 -19.06 11.45 -0.93
CA VAL A 27 -20.30 11.94 -0.28
C VAL A 27 -20.18 12.12 1.23
N GLU A 28 -19.09 11.65 1.86
CA GLU A 28 -18.86 11.80 3.30
C GLU A 28 -18.45 13.25 3.62
N PRO A 29 -19.29 14.03 4.32
CA PRO A 29 -19.04 15.46 4.54
C PRO A 29 -17.79 15.77 5.35
N ASN A 30 -17.30 14.82 6.16
CA ASN A 30 -16.11 15.01 6.99
C ASN A 30 -14.84 14.45 6.34
N ALA A 31 -14.92 13.93 5.11
CA ALA A 31 -13.79 13.41 4.37
C ALA A 31 -13.40 14.36 3.23
N THR A 32 -12.10 14.46 2.96
CA THR A 32 -11.59 15.12 1.77
C THR A 32 -10.48 14.27 1.18
N VAL A 33 -10.66 13.88 -0.09
CA VAL A 33 -9.74 12.95 -0.75
C VAL A 33 -8.78 13.72 -1.67
N PHE A 34 -7.49 13.60 -1.41
CA PHE A 34 -6.42 14.17 -2.25
C PHE A 34 -5.78 13.08 -3.11
N LEU A 35 -6.39 12.76 -4.25
CA LEU A 35 -5.79 11.81 -5.20
C LEU A 35 -4.58 12.41 -5.92
N GLY A 36 -3.61 11.56 -6.25
CA GLY A 36 -2.42 11.95 -7.01
C GLY A 36 -1.48 12.93 -6.28
N HIS A 37 -1.61 13.06 -4.95
CA HIS A 37 -0.69 13.86 -4.13
C HIS A 37 0.28 12.92 -3.41
N THR A 38 1.57 13.22 -3.53
CA THR A 38 2.64 12.48 -2.85
C THR A 38 3.20 13.32 -1.73
N VAL A 39 3.18 12.79 -0.50
CA VAL A 39 3.87 13.39 0.65
C VAL A 39 5.37 13.37 0.39
N TYR A 40 6.05 14.49 0.59
CA TYR A 40 7.49 14.60 0.36
C TYR A 40 8.26 15.24 1.52
N ASP A 41 7.56 15.77 2.53
CA ASP A 41 8.19 16.33 3.73
C ASP A 41 7.23 16.29 4.94
N ALA A 42 7.80 16.27 6.14
CA ALA A 42 7.08 16.36 7.40
C ALA A 42 7.91 17.14 8.43
N VAL A 43 7.28 18.06 9.15
CA VAL A 43 7.95 18.82 10.21
C VAL A 43 7.50 18.34 11.57
N VAL A 44 8.46 17.96 12.40
CA VAL A 44 8.22 17.44 13.75
C VAL A 44 8.63 18.48 14.80
N THR A 45 7.77 18.62 15.79
CA THR A 45 7.98 19.50 16.94
C THR A 45 8.93 18.86 17.96
N THR A 46 9.46 19.67 18.89
CA THR A 46 10.36 19.20 19.96
C THR A 46 9.75 18.12 20.86
N GLY A 47 8.42 17.93 20.85
CA GLY A 47 7.70 16.90 21.62
C GLY A 47 7.31 15.65 20.81
N SER A 48 8.02 15.35 19.72
CA SER A 48 7.76 14.17 18.86
C SER A 48 6.35 14.14 18.23
N SER A 49 5.74 15.31 18.02
CA SER A 49 4.47 15.45 17.32
C SER A 49 4.67 16.11 15.97
N ILE A 50 4.05 15.56 14.92
CA ILE A 50 4.07 16.14 13.57
C ILE A 50 3.25 17.44 13.58
N ALA A 51 3.88 18.55 13.21
CA ALA A 51 3.22 19.86 13.07
C ALA A 51 2.39 19.93 11.78
N PHE A 52 2.99 19.51 10.66
CA PHE A 52 2.36 19.44 9.36
C PHE A 52 3.13 18.48 8.43
N ILE A 53 2.47 18.10 7.35
CA ILE A 53 3.08 17.43 6.20
C ILE A 53 2.93 18.29 4.96
N ASP A 54 3.88 18.19 4.05
CA ASP A 54 3.80 18.77 2.72
C ASP A 54 3.63 17.68 1.66
N ALA A 55 2.69 17.90 0.74
CA ALA A 55 2.39 16.98 -0.34
C ALA A 55 2.30 17.72 -1.68
N ARG A 56 2.68 17.03 -2.76
CA ARG A 56 2.73 17.60 -4.11
C ARG A 56 1.85 16.80 -5.06
N ALA A 57 1.00 17.50 -5.82
CA ALA A 57 0.25 16.91 -6.91
C ALA A 57 1.20 16.44 -8.03
N ALA A 58 1.11 15.18 -8.42
CA ALA A 58 1.91 14.61 -9.51
C ALA A 58 1.65 15.35 -10.83
N CYS A 59 0.39 15.75 -11.06
CA CYS A 59 0.03 16.61 -12.18
C CYS A 59 0.17 18.08 -11.79
N GLY A 60 0.99 18.82 -12.53
CA GLY A 60 1.16 20.27 -12.38
C GLY A 60 2.02 20.72 -11.19
N GLY A 61 2.41 19.82 -10.28
CA GLY A 61 3.38 20.12 -9.23
C GLY A 61 2.87 21.03 -8.11
N ARG A 62 1.56 21.27 -8.00
CA ARG A 62 0.98 22.10 -6.95
C ARG A 62 1.24 21.48 -5.58
N GLU A 63 1.72 22.29 -4.65
CA GLU A 63 2.02 21.88 -3.28
C GLU A 63 0.87 22.24 -2.33
N VAL A 64 0.67 21.40 -1.33
CA VAL A 64 -0.28 21.60 -0.24
C VAL A 64 0.38 21.26 1.09
N ARG A 65 0.05 22.05 2.11
CA ARG A 65 0.43 21.80 3.50
C ARG A 65 -0.80 21.34 4.28
N LEU A 66 -0.68 20.23 5.00
CA LEU A 66 -1.77 19.65 5.78
C LEU A 66 -1.40 19.59 7.26
N THR A 67 -2.31 20.10 8.10
CA THR A 67 -2.20 20.11 9.56
C THR A 67 -3.36 19.32 10.16
N THR A 68 -3.08 18.45 11.12
CA THR A 68 -4.10 17.69 11.85
C THR A 68 -3.55 17.26 13.22
N THR A 69 -4.42 16.79 14.11
CA THR A 69 -4.03 16.27 15.43
C THR A 69 -3.47 14.86 15.37
N SER A 70 -3.77 14.11 14.31
CA SER A 70 -3.38 12.71 14.18
C SER A 70 -3.10 12.36 12.72
N PHE A 71 -1.98 11.67 12.51
CA PHE A 71 -1.55 11.18 11.20
C PHE A 71 -1.52 9.65 11.24
N VAL A 72 -1.95 9.02 10.14
CA VAL A 72 -1.88 7.57 9.96
C VAL A 72 -1.13 7.31 8.67
N ASP A 73 0.01 6.61 8.75
CA ASP A 73 0.79 6.24 7.57
C ASP A 73 0.30 4.90 7.02
N CYS A 74 -0.39 4.96 5.88
CA CYS A 74 -0.82 3.79 5.12
C CYS A 74 -0.13 3.72 3.75
N SER A 75 1.08 4.28 3.61
CA SER A 75 1.81 4.32 2.34
C SER A 75 2.38 2.95 1.89
N GLY A 76 2.42 1.97 2.80
CA GLY A 76 3.00 0.64 2.57
C GLY A 76 4.53 0.60 2.56
N LYS A 77 5.20 1.76 2.56
CA LYS A 77 6.67 1.89 2.62
C LYS A 77 7.13 2.84 3.73
N SER A 78 6.24 3.14 4.67
CA SER A 78 6.49 4.03 5.80
C SER A 78 7.00 5.42 5.40
N ILE A 79 6.50 5.98 4.28
CA ILE A 79 6.97 7.26 3.72
C ILE A 79 6.85 8.39 4.73
N LEU A 80 5.69 8.52 5.40
CA LEU A 80 5.51 9.54 6.41
C LEU A 80 6.30 9.21 7.68
N GLY A 81 6.39 7.92 8.04
CA GLY A 81 7.27 7.46 9.13
C GLY A 81 8.72 7.95 8.93
N ILE A 82 9.27 7.74 7.73
CA ILE A 82 10.63 8.19 7.36
C ILE A 82 10.75 9.72 7.45
N TYR A 83 9.83 10.48 6.85
CA TYR A 83 9.91 11.94 6.87
C TYR A 83 9.73 12.54 8.26
N SER A 84 8.94 11.91 9.12
CA SER A 84 8.77 12.33 10.50
C SER A 84 9.91 11.86 11.42
N GLY A 85 10.88 11.09 10.92
CA GLY A 85 11.94 10.52 11.74
C GLY A 85 11.44 9.49 12.76
N ALA A 86 10.27 8.90 12.52
CA ALA A 86 9.78 7.78 13.30
C ALA A 86 10.69 6.56 13.10
N GLU A 87 10.77 5.69 14.10
CA GLU A 87 11.44 4.40 13.95
C GLU A 87 10.68 3.56 12.91
N THR A 88 11.41 3.03 11.93
CA THR A 88 10.86 2.19 10.87
C THR A 88 11.65 0.90 10.77
N LEU A 89 10.95 -0.20 10.50
CA LEU A 89 11.54 -1.49 10.22
C LEU A 89 11.54 -1.76 8.70
N TYR A 90 12.60 -2.38 8.22
CA TYR A 90 12.68 -2.93 6.87
C TYR A 90 13.01 -4.41 6.96
N GLY A 91 12.24 -5.25 6.27
CA GLY A 91 12.41 -6.70 6.31
C GLY A 91 11.60 -7.34 7.44
N GLN A 92 12.15 -8.40 8.04
CA GLN A 92 11.54 -9.13 9.16
C GLN A 92 12.34 -8.91 10.45
N GLU A 93 11.64 -8.59 11.54
CA GLU A 93 12.21 -8.55 12.89
C GLU A 93 12.66 -9.95 13.36
N SER A 94 13.58 -10.00 14.32
CA SER A 94 13.92 -11.27 14.97
C SER A 94 12.94 -11.64 16.08
N GLN A 95 12.84 -12.93 16.40
CA GLN A 95 12.09 -13.42 17.58
C GLN A 95 12.49 -12.70 18.87
N ALA A 96 13.78 -12.37 19.02
CA ALA A 96 14.31 -11.74 20.22
C ALA A 96 13.92 -10.27 20.35
N GLU A 97 13.70 -9.56 19.24
CA GLU A 97 13.34 -8.14 19.24
C GLU A 97 11.91 -7.90 19.71
N CYS A 98 10.96 -8.67 19.18
CA CYS A 98 9.52 -8.45 19.42
C CYS A 98 8.86 -9.55 20.27
N GLY A 99 9.59 -10.62 20.60
CA GLY A 99 9.03 -11.78 21.33
C GLY A 99 8.06 -12.61 20.50
N GLU A 100 8.06 -12.46 19.17
CA GLU A 100 7.16 -13.17 18.27
C GLU A 100 7.74 -14.53 17.86
N HIS A 101 7.17 -15.64 18.35
CA HIS A 101 7.71 -16.98 18.13
C HIS A 101 7.70 -17.42 16.64
N LEU A 102 6.84 -16.82 15.81
CA LEU A 102 6.77 -17.13 14.38
C LEU A 102 7.76 -16.34 13.52
N ALA A 103 8.40 -15.31 14.10
CA ALA A 103 9.43 -14.54 13.43
C ALA A 103 10.71 -15.37 13.20
N PRO A 104 11.61 -14.97 12.28
CA PRO A 104 12.90 -15.63 12.12
C PRO A 104 13.81 -15.45 13.35
N ALA A 105 14.73 -16.40 13.58
CA ALA A 105 15.66 -16.35 14.72
C ALA A 105 16.67 -15.18 14.64
N GLN A 106 16.93 -14.68 13.43
CA GLN A 106 17.76 -13.51 13.14
C GLN A 106 16.97 -12.61 12.20
N ALA A 107 17.08 -11.29 12.39
CA ALA A 107 16.46 -10.33 11.50
C ALA A 107 17.06 -10.44 10.09
N ASP A 108 16.25 -10.19 9.07
CA ASP A 108 16.68 -10.21 7.68
C ASP A 108 16.00 -9.11 6.85
N ASN A 109 16.43 -8.96 5.59
CA ASN A 109 15.88 -7.97 4.66
C ASN A 109 14.78 -8.56 3.75
N MET A 110 14.18 -9.69 4.13
CA MET A 110 13.14 -10.34 3.33
C MET A 110 11.83 -9.58 3.43
N HIS A 111 11.16 -9.38 2.30
CA HIS A 111 9.83 -8.79 2.23
C HIS A 111 8.92 -9.69 1.40
N HIS A 112 7.60 -9.48 1.49
CA HIS A 112 6.67 -10.12 0.58
C HIS A 112 7.05 -9.82 -0.88
N GLY A 113 6.94 -10.84 -1.74
CA GLY A 113 7.29 -10.72 -3.15
C GLY A 113 6.49 -9.64 -3.88
N ASN A 114 6.98 -9.24 -5.05
CA ASN A 114 6.26 -8.31 -5.91
C ASN A 114 4.95 -8.93 -6.40
N THR A 115 3.84 -8.22 -6.23
CA THR A 115 2.55 -8.65 -6.81
C THR A 115 2.39 -8.02 -8.19
N VAL A 116 2.14 -8.85 -9.19
CA VAL A 116 1.74 -8.40 -10.54
C VAL A 116 0.23 -8.50 -10.66
N PHE A 117 -0.46 -7.37 -10.73
CA PHE A 117 -1.89 -7.32 -11.05
C PHE A 117 -2.08 -7.20 -12.55
N PHE A 118 -2.83 -8.13 -13.13
CA PHE A 118 -3.38 -8.00 -14.47
C PHE A 118 -4.89 -8.15 -14.42
N ARG A 119 -5.59 -7.38 -15.25
CA ARG A 119 -7.04 -7.47 -15.39
C ARG A 119 -7.36 -8.24 -16.66
N THR A 120 -8.18 -9.26 -16.54
CA THR A 120 -8.76 -9.96 -17.67
C THR A 120 -10.23 -9.59 -17.80
N ARG A 121 -10.76 -9.72 -19.01
CA ARG A 121 -12.19 -9.65 -19.28
C ARG A 121 -12.56 -10.81 -20.19
N MET A 122 -13.80 -11.26 -20.11
CA MET A 122 -14.31 -12.26 -21.06
C MET A 122 -14.28 -11.68 -22.47
N ALA A 123 -13.87 -12.50 -23.44
CA ALA A 123 -13.89 -12.19 -24.85
C ALA A 123 -14.78 -13.22 -25.56
N ASP A 124 -15.51 -12.78 -26.57
CA ASP A 124 -16.39 -13.66 -27.36
C ASP A 124 -15.61 -14.62 -28.28
N VAL A 125 -14.30 -14.39 -28.43
CA VAL A 125 -13.38 -15.18 -29.25
C VAL A 125 -12.10 -15.49 -28.47
N PRO A 126 -11.40 -16.59 -28.80
CA PRO A 126 -10.10 -16.87 -28.22
C PRO A 126 -9.10 -15.72 -28.44
N VAL A 127 -8.40 -15.32 -27.37
CA VAL A 127 -7.35 -14.29 -27.42
C VAL A 127 -6.02 -14.91 -27.00
N SER A 128 -5.00 -14.80 -27.85
CA SER A 128 -3.65 -15.26 -27.54
C SER A 128 -2.94 -14.29 -26.59
N PHE A 129 -2.17 -14.82 -25.64
CA PHE A 129 -1.32 -14.00 -24.79
C PHE A 129 -0.17 -13.40 -25.64
N PRO A 130 0.10 -12.08 -25.56
CA PRO A 130 1.11 -11.45 -26.39
C PRO A 130 2.53 -11.89 -25.99
N SER A 131 3.47 -11.77 -26.92
CA SER A 131 4.90 -11.87 -26.57
C SER A 131 5.26 -10.77 -25.58
N VAL A 132 5.93 -11.16 -24.50
CA VAL A 132 6.37 -10.26 -23.42
C VAL A 132 7.91 -10.29 -23.35
N PRO A 133 8.62 -9.58 -24.25
CA PRO A 133 10.08 -9.66 -24.34
C PRO A 133 10.80 -9.11 -23.10
N TRP A 134 10.08 -8.40 -22.24
CA TRP A 134 10.54 -7.90 -20.96
C TRP A 134 10.34 -8.90 -19.81
N ALA A 135 9.59 -9.99 -20.01
CA ALA A 135 9.35 -10.98 -18.99
C ALA A 135 10.51 -11.98 -18.92
N THR A 136 10.96 -12.27 -17.70
CA THR A 136 11.94 -13.32 -17.43
C THR A 136 11.22 -14.64 -17.22
N GLU A 137 11.71 -15.71 -17.86
CA GLU A 137 11.26 -17.08 -17.61
C GLU A 137 11.71 -17.48 -16.19
N VAL A 138 10.79 -17.49 -15.23
CA VAL A 138 11.10 -17.70 -13.79
C VAL A 138 10.86 -19.12 -13.30
N THR A 139 10.16 -19.98 -14.06
CA THR A 139 9.80 -21.34 -13.63
C THR A 139 10.32 -22.38 -14.62
N LYS A 140 11.42 -23.04 -14.29
CA LYS A 140 11.77 -24.36 -14.85
C LYS A 140 11.55 -25.46 -13.81
N ASP A 141 12.36 -25.47 -12.74
CA ASP A 141 12.39 -26.58 -11.77
C ASP A 141 12.31 -26.17 -10.29
N PHE A 142 12.04 -24.90 -9.97
CA PHE A 142 12.03 -24.39 -8.58
C PHE A 142 10.63 -23.93 -8.16
N SER A 143 10.01 -24.68 -7.25
CA SER A 143 8.81 -24.28 -6.53
C SER A 143 9.16 -23.92 -5.09
N ASP A 144 9.27 -22.63 -4.81
CA ASP A 144 9.35 -22.15 -3.43
C ASP A 144 7.93 -21.93 -2.89
N LEU A 145 7.41 -22.92 -2.17
CA LEU A 145 6.06 -22.92 -1.62
C LEU A 145 5.95 -22.16 -0.29
N ARG A 146 7.04 -21.56 0.21
CA ARG A 146 7.05 -20.87 1.52
C ARG A 146 6.12 -19.65 1.60
N GLY A 147 5.59 -19.17 0.46
CA GLY A 147 4.62 -18.08 0.39
C GLY A 147 3.15 -18.52 0.26
N GLN A 148 2.86 -19.82 0.14
CA GLN A 148 1.48 -20.32 0.13
C GLN A 148 1.12 -20.86 1.52
N LEU A 149 0.11 -20.25 2.14
CA LEU A 149 -0.54 -20.82 3.33
C LEU A 149 -1.08 -22.21 2.96
N THR A 150 -0.56 -23.26 3.59
CA THR A 150 -1.14 -24.61 3.59
C THR A 150 -2.42 -24.68 4.40
#